data_AF-A0A3A1XPQ3-F1
#
_entry.id   AF-A0A3A1XPQ3-F1
#
_cell.length_a   1.000
_cell.length_b   1.000
_cell.length_c   1.000
_cell.angle_alpha   90.00
_cell.angle_beta   90.00
_cell.angle_gamma   90.00
#
_symmetry.space_group_name_H-M   'P 1'
#
loop_
_entity.id
_entity.type
_entity.pdbx_description
1 polymer ?
#
loop_
_entity_poly.entity_id
_entity_poly.type
_entity_poly.pdbx_seq_one_letter_code
_entity_poly.pdbx_strand_id
1 'polypeptide(L)'
;GFGLIFQTVIATNLSKNGMKVSVADVSAVNWYLGLAMFASLLFAVFVLYRKPREYKTTETDTRAADAVVGPLNKRHYVTILAIIVVVVVQVISKDLSLSSLAGLATMIIFGAIKWNDIDKQLTGGVKLMGLIAFVMLIAGGYANVIQATGGVEELVHLGVASMGQNKLVAAFVITIIGLLVTMGIGTSFGTVPILAVLFVPLCQSIGFSTPATILLMSSAAALGDAGSPASDTTLGPTSGLNADGQHSHIWDTCVPTFLIFNIPLMAAGIVISQFI
;
A
#
# COMPACT_ATOMS: atom_id res chain seq x y z
N GLY A 1 -9.99 -0.68 -6.94
CA GLY A 1 -9.55 -2.07 -7.13
C GLY A 1 -8.69 -2.55 -5.98
N PHE A 2 -7.39 -2.29 -6.04
CA PHE A 2 -6.42 -2.74 -5.01
C PHE A 2 -6.75 -2.30 -3.58
N GLY A 3 -7.32 -1.10 -3.38
CA GLY A 3 -7.76 -0.66 -2.05
C GLY A 3 -8.80 -1.59 -1.39
N LEU A 4 -9.76 -2.12 -2.16
CA LEU A 4 -10.76 -3.06 -1.64
C LEU A 4 -10.13 -4.42 -1.31
N ILE A 5 -9.21 -4.90 -2.16
CA ILE A 5 -8.45 -6.12 -1.90
C ILE A 5 -7.66 -5.96 -0.60
N PHE A 6 -6.94 -4.85 -0.45
CA PHE A 6 -6.16 -4.56 0.74
C PHE A 6 -7.02 -4.53 2.01
N GLN A 7 -8.15 -3.83 1.99
CA GLN A 7 -9.10 -3.82 3.11
C GLN A 7 -9.65 -5.21 3.42
N THR A 8 -9.93 -6.02 2.39
CA THR A 8 -10.38 -7.41 2.53
C THR A 8 -9.30 -8.29 3.16
N VAL A 9 -8.05 -8.13 2.73
CA VAL A 9 -6.90 -8.86 3.29
C VAL A 9 -6.72 -8.52 4.77
N ILE A 10 -6.83 -7.25 5.16
CA ILE A 10 -6.78 -6.84 6.57
C ILE A 10 -7.94 -7.47 7.36
N ALA A 11 -9.19 -7.28 6.92
CA ALA A 11 -10.37 -7.79 7.63
C ALA A 11 -10.34 -9.32 7.80
N THR A 12 -9.92 -10.03 6.75
CA THR A 12 -9.82 -11.50 6.77
C THR A 12 -8.72 -11.98 7.72
N ASN A 13 -7.54 -11.36 7.70
CA ASN A 13 -6.44 -11.77 8.57
C ASN A 13 -6.70 -11.41 10.04
N LEU A 14 -7.30 -10.25 10.33
CA LEU A 14 -7.75 -9.91 11.68
C LEU A 14 -8.78 -10.93 12.20
N SER A 15 -9.77 -11.28 11.38
CA SER A 15 -10.80 -12.25 11.74
C SER A 15 -10.24 -13.65 11.98
N LYS A 16 -9.28 -14.09 11.17
CA LYS A 16 -8.58 -15.36 11.34
C LYS A 16 -7.78 -15.44 12.65
N ASN A 17 -7.28 -14.31 13.14
CA ASN A 17 -6.47 -14.23 14.36
C ASN A 17 -7.30 -13.88 15.62
N GLY A 18 -8.63 -14.01 15.55
CA GLY A 18 -9.49 -13.88 16.74
C GLY A 18 -10.14 -12.51 16.92
N MET A 19 -10.06 -11.61 15.93
CA MET A 19 -10.75 -10.31 15.95
C MET A 19 -11.73 -10.20 14.78
N LYS A 20 -13.02 -10.49 15.03
CA LYS A 20 -14.08 -10.42 14.00
C LYS A 20 -14.22 -8.98 13.47
N VAL A 21 -13.82 -8.77 12.23
CA VAL A 21 -13.77 -7.46 11.57
C VAL A 21 -14.31 -7.58 10.15
N SER A 22 -15.16 -6.64 9.76
CA SER A 22 -15.65 -6.53 8.38
C SER A 22 -14.83 -5.53 7.56
N VAL A 23 -14.94 -5.60 6.23
CA VAL A 23 -14.31 -4.62 5.33
C VAL A 23 -14.82 -3.20 5.59
N ALA A 24 -16.08 -3.05 5.99
CA ALA A 24 -16.67 -1.76 6.31
C ALA A 24 -16.00 -1.11 7.54
N ASP A 25 -15.68 -1.92 8.57
CA ASP A 25 -14.99 -1.44 9.76
C ASP A 25 -13.57 -0.95 9.42
N VAL A 26 -12.85 -1.72 8.59
CA VAL A 26 -11.52 -1.33 8.10
C VAL A 26 -11.59 -0.03 7.30
N SER A 27 -12.58 0.10 6.42
CA SER A 27 -12.78 1.30 5.61
C SER A 27 -13.07 2.53 6.46
N ALA A 28 -13.94 2.39 7.47
CA ALA A 28 -14.33 3.46 8.37
C ALA A 28 -13.13 3.98 9.19
N VAL A 29 -12.29 3.08 9.70
CA VAL A 29 -11.09 3.44 10.47
C VAL A 29 -9.99 4.01 9.58
N ASN A 30 -9.80 3.44 8.38
CA ASN A 30 -8.71 3.88 7.49
C ASN A 30 -8.89 5.29 6.95
N TRP A 31 -10.08 5.88 7.06
CA TRP A 31 -10.30 7.28 6.71
C TRP A 31 -9.41 8.23 7.53
N TYR A 32 -9.15 7.91 8.81
CA TYR A 32 -8.24 8.70 9.66
C TYR A 32 -6.82 8.74 9.09
N LEU A 33 -6.31 7.59 8.61
CA LEU A 33 -4.99 7.50 8.00
C LEU A 33 -4.96 8.22 6.64
N GLY A 34 -6.01 8.05 5.84
CA GLY A 34 -6.16 8.75 4.55
C GLY A 34 -6.15 10.27 4.71
N LEU A 35 -6.85 10.79 5.73
CA LEU A 35 -6.85 12.22 6.04
C LEU A 35 -5.47 12.71 6.50
N ALA A 36 -4.77 11.94 7.33
CA ALA A 36 -3.42 12.28 7.77
C ALA A 36 -2.43 12.36 6.60
N MET A 37 -2.47 11.38 5.69
CA MET A 37 -1.65 11.39 4.46
C MET A 37 -2.02 12.53 3.53
N PHE A 38 -3.32 12.86 3.40
CA PHE A 38 -3.76 13.97 2.57
C PHE A 38 -3.28 15.31 3.13
N ALA A 39 -3.43 15.53 4.45
CA ALA A 39 -2.95 16.73 5.11
C ALA A 39 -1.43 16.89 4.99
N SER A 40 -0.67 15.80 5.13
CA SER A 40 0.78 15.84 4.98
C SER A 40 1.23 16.09 3.53
N LEU A 41 0.49 15.58 2.54
CA LEU A 41 0.70 15.90 1.13
C LEU A 41 0.49 17.40 0.87
N LEU A 42 -0.57 18.00 1.39
CA LEU A 42 -0.79 19.45 1.24
C LEU A 42 0.35 20.25 1.88
N PHE A 43 0.80 19.85 3.06
CA PHE A 43 1.96 20.46 3.71
C PHE A 43 3.24 20.32 2.85
N ALA A 44 3.45 19.15 2.24
CA ALA A 44 4.59 18.92 1.35
C ALA A 44 4.57 19.86 0.14
N VAL A 45 3.43 19.99 -0.51
CA VAL A 45 3.27 20.79 -1.73
C VAL A 45 3.37 22.29 -1.43
N PHE A 46 2.70 22.77 -0.37
CA PHE A 46 2.62 24.21 -0.09
C PHE A 46 3.76 24.76 0.75
N VAL A 47 4.45 23.92 1.54
CA VAL A 47 5.48 24.36 2.50
C VAL A 47 6.86 23.79 2.16
N LEU A 48 7.03 22.47 2.19
CA LEU A 48 8.36 21.83 2.07
C LEU A 48 8.97 21.96 0.66
N TYR A 49 8.20 21.65 -0.38
CA TYR A 49 8.68 21.59 -1.77
C TYR A 49 8.14 22.71 -2.63
N ARG A 50 7.84 23.86 -2.03
CA ARG A 50 7.32 25.03 -2.75
C ARG A 50 8.32 25.61 -3.78
N LYS A 51 9.62 25.40 -3.58
CA LYS A 51 10.65 25.96 -4.46
C LYS A 51 10.83 25.08 -5.71
N PRO A 52 10.97 25.69 -6.91
CA PRO A 52 11.25 24.93 -8.12
C PRO A 52 12.59 24.19 -7.98
N ARG A 53 12.62 22.94 -8.44
CA ARG A 53 13.83 22.14 -8.50
C ARG A 53 14.54 22.44 -9.82
N GLU A 54 15.79 22.90 -9.77
CA GLU A 54 16.62 23.08 -10.95
C GLU A 54 17.21 21.74 -11.37
N TYR A 55 16.78 21.23 -12.52
CA TYR A 55 17.36 20.05 -13.15
C TYR A 55 18.47 20.49 -14.11
N LYS A 56 19.55 19.70 -14.22
CA LYS A 56 20.58 19.98 -15.22
C LYS A 56 20.07 19.51 -16.57
N THR A 57 20.11 20.37 -17.58
CA THR A 57 19.70 20.00 -18.93
C THR A 57 20.70 18.99 -19.49
N THR A 58 20.27 17.75 -19.70
CA THR A 58 21.13 16.68 -20.27
C THR A 58 20.75 16.45 -21.74
N GLU A 59 21.62 15.83 -22.57
CA GLU A 59 21.29 15.49 -23.98
C GLU A 59 20.03 14.61 -24.13
N THR A 60 19.59 13.94 -23.05
CA THR A 60 18.33 13.20 -22.98
C THR A 60 17.10 14.14 -22.96
N ASP A 61 17.20 15.32 -22.33
CA ASP A 61 16.12 16.31 -22.24
C ASP A 61 15.86 16.99 -23.59
N THR A 62 16.91 17.26 -24.37
CA THR A 62 16.75 17.85 -25.71
C THR A 62 16.02 16.91 -26.66
N ARG A 63 16.28 15.61 -26.60
CA ARG A 63 15.54 14.58 -27.37
C ARG A 63 14.07 14.43 -26.94
N ALA A 64 13.76 14.61 -25.66
CA ALA A 64 12.39 14.50 -25.15
C ALA A 64 11.57 15.79 -25.38
N ALA A 65 12.20 16.96 -25.30
CA ALA A 65 11.59 18.24 -25.64
C ALA A 65 11.32 18.40 -27.14
N ASP A 66 12.21 17.84 -27.98
CA ASP A 66 12.03 17.79 -29.44
C ASP A 66 11.12 16.64 -29.91
N ALA A 67 10.69 15.76 -28.99
CA ALA A 67 9.67 14.76 -29.30
C ALA A 67 8.32 15.47 -29.47
N VAL A 68 7.97 15.78 -30.72
CA VAL A 68 6.66 16.29 -31.10
C VAL A 68 5.59 15.38 -30.49
N VAL A 69 4.93 15.85 -29.43
CA VAL A 69 3.76 15.19 -28.86
C VAL A 69 2.67 15.30 -29.92
N GLY A 70 2.57 14.27 -30.75
CA GLY A 70 1.55 14.19 -31.78
C GLY A 70 0.14 14.31 -31.19
N PRO A 71 -0.86 14.71 -32.00
CA PRO A 71 -2.23 14.82 -31.53
C PRO A 71 -2.73 13.49 -30.95
N LEU A 72 -3.70 13.56 -30.03
CA LEU A 72 -4.28 12.38 -29.40
C LEU A 72 -4.78 11.39 -30.47
N ASN A 73 -4.16 10.22 -30.50
CA ASN A 73 -4.53 9.17 -31.46
C ASN A 73 -5.79 8.43 -31.02
N LYS A 74 -6.41 7.72 -31.97
CA LYS A 74 -7.59 6.84 -31.72
C LYS A 74 -7.40 5.93 -30.51
N ARG A 75 -6.18 5.42 -30.27
CA ARG A 75 -5.87 4.59 -29.10
C ARG A 75 -6.10 5.30 -27.77
N HIS A 76 -5.75 6.58 -27.66
CA HIS A 76 -5.95 7.34 -26.42
C HIS A 76 -7.44 7.52 -26.10
N TYR A 77 -8.26 7.83 -27.11
CA TYR A 77 -9.72 7.91 -26.95
C TYR A 77 -10.35 6.58 -26.54
N VAL A 78 -9.88 5.47 -27.12
CA VAL A 78 -10.34 4.13 -26.75
C VAL A 78 -9.91 3.77 -25.32
N THR A 79 -8.70 4.15 -24.89
CA THR A 79 -8.27 3.96 -23.49
C THR A 79 -9.13 4.76 -22.52
N ILE A 80 -9.48 6.02 -22.85
CA ILE A 80 -10.40 6.83 -22.04
C ILE A 80 -11.78 6.16 -21.95
N LEU A 81 -12.30 5.67 -23.07
CA LEU A 81 -13.55 4.89 -23.09
C LEU A 81 -13.45 3.65 -22.20
N ALA A 82 -12.36 2.89 -22.29
CA ALA A 82 -12.14 1.72 -21.45
C ALA A 82 -12.11 2.08 -19.95
N ILE A 83 -11.48 3.20 -19.57
CA ILE A 83 -11.50 3.70 -18.18
C ILE A 83 -12.94 3.99 -17.73
N ILE A 84 -13.74 4.66 -18.57
CA ILE A 84 -15.15 4.94 -18.26
C ILE A 84 -15.93 3.63 -18.08
N VAL A 85 -15.76 2.65 -18.98
CA VAL A 85 -16.40 1.34 -18.88
C VAL A 85 -16.01 0.63 -17.59
N VAL A 86 -14.72 0.62 -17.24
CA VAL A 86 -14.23 0.03 -15.97
C VAL A 86 -14.93 0.70 -14.78
N VAL A 87 -14.98 2.02 -14.73
CA VAL A 87 -15.61 2.75 -13.62
C VAL A 87 -17.11 2.44 -13.52
N VAL A 88 -17.83 2.47 -14.64
CA VAL A 88 -19.27 2.19 -14.68
C VAL A 88 -19.56 0.75 -14.23
N VAL A 89 -18.87 -0.23 -14.79
CA VAL A 89 -19.05 -1.65 -14.43
C VAL A 89 -18.64 -1.88 -12.97
N GLN A 90 -17.57 -1.25 -12.50
CA GLN A 90 -17.15 -1.35 -11.09
C GLN A 90 -18.22 -0.83 -10.12
N VAL A 91 -18.87 0.29 -10.44
CA VAL A 91 -19.90 0.89 -9.56
C VAL A 91 -21.16 0.03 -9.52
N ILE A 92 -21.59 -0.52 -10.67
CA ILE A 92 -22.81 -1.34 -10.78
C ILE A 92 -22.59 -2.74 -10.19
N SER A 93 -21.56 -3.43 -10.69
CA SER A 93 -21.34 -4.84 -10.37
C SER A 93 -20.61 -5.03 -9.03
N LYS A 94 -19.95 -3.98 -8.51
CA LYS A 94 -19.07 -4.03 -7.33
C LYS A 94 -17.95 -5.09 -7.42
N ASP A 95 -17.75 -5.68 -8.59
CA ASP A 95 -16.79 -6.73 -8.88
C ASP A 95 -15.64 -6.18 -9.72
N LEU A 96 -14.43 -6.34 -9.20
CA LEU A 96 -13.20 -5.85 -9.82
C LEU A 96 -12.74 -6.72 -10.99
N SER A 97 -12.97 -8.03 -10.91
CA SER A 97 -12.61 -8.96 -11.99
C SER A 97 -13.47 -8.67 -13.21
N LEU A 98 -14.78 -8.45 -13.00
CA LEU A 98 -15.70 -8.14 -14.10
C LEU A 98 -15.39 -6.78 -14.74
N SER A 99 -15.13 -5.74 -13.92
CA SER A 99 -14.84 -4.40 -14.44
C SER A 99 -13.52 -4.34 -15.22
N SER A 100 -12.47 -4.99 -14.73
CA SER A 100 -11.17 -5.07 -15.42
C SER A 100 -11.26 -5.86 -16.72
N LEU A 101 -12.03 -6.96 -16.75
CA LEU A 101 -12.25 -7.76 -17.95
C LEU A 101 -13.08 -6.99 -19.00
N ALA A 102 -14.09 -6.22 -18.57
CA ALA A 102 -14.85 -5.33 -19.45
C ALA A 102 -13.97 -4.21 -20.04
N GLY A 103 -13.07 -3.63 -19.24
CA GLY A 103 -12.09 -2.66 -19.70
C GLY A 103 -11.12 -3.24 -20.73
N LEU A 104 -10.58 -4.43 -20.45
CA LEU A 104 -9.69 -5.13 -21.37
C LEU A 104 -10.40 -5.51 -22.68
N ALA A 105 -11.62 -6.04 -22.59
CA ALA A 105 -12.44 -6.36 -23.76
C ALA A 105 -12.69 -5.11 -24.62
N THR A 106 -13.00 -3.98 -23.99
CA THR A 106 -13.15 -2.69 -24.70
C THR A 106 -11.87 -2.30 -25.42
N MET A 107 -10.71 -2.42 -24.78
CA MET A 107 -9.42 -2.11 -25.41
C MET A 107 -9.07 -3.04 -26.58
N ILE A 108 -9.48 -4.31 -26.53
CA ILE A 108 -9.29 -5.30 -27.59
C ILE A 108 -10.23 -5.03 -28.76
N ILE A 109 -11.53 -4.90 -28.50
CA ILE A 109 -12.57 -4.72 -29.54
C ILE A 109 -12.32 -3.46 -30.37
N PHE A 110 -11.94 -2.37 -29.73
CA PHE A 110 -11.68 -1.10 -30.40
C PHE A 110 -10.23 -0.93 -30.90
N GLY A 111 -9.40 -1.97 -30.76
CA GLY A 111 -8.05 -2.03 -31.34
C GLY A 111 -7.01 -1.12 -30.67
N ALA A 112 -7.22 -0.75 -29.40
CA ALA A 112 -6.19 -0.06 -28.62
C ALA A 112 -5.03 -1.00 -28.26
N ILE A 113 -5.35 -2.27 -27.98
CA ILE A 113 -4.37 -3.35 -27.80
C ILE A 113 -4.33 -4.17 -29.09
N LYS A 114 -3.13 -4.39 -29.64
CA LYS A 114 -2.96 -5.27 -30.80
C LYS A 114 -3.24 -6.71 -30.36
N TRP A 115 -3.88 -7.50 -31.23
CA TRP A 115 -4.18 -8.91 -30.95
C TRP A 115 -2.98 -9.72 -30.48
N ASN A 116 -1.78 -9.47 -31.05
CA ASN A 116 -0.55 -10.15 -30.64
C ASN A 116 -0.01 -9.73 -29.26
N ASP A 117 -0.47 -8.61 -28.70
CA ASP A 117 -0.03 -8.10 -27.40
C ASP A 117 -0.99 -8.49 -26.25
N ILE A 118 -2.13 -9.13 -26.56
CA ILE A 118 -3.15 -9.53 -25.58
C ILE A 118 -2.54 -10.51 -24.57
N ASP A 119 -1.86 -11.55 -25.06
CA ASP A 119 -1.24 -12.57 -24.20
C ASP A 119 -0.21 -11.95 -23.25
N LYS A 120 0.56 -10.97 -23.74
CA LYS A 120 1.54 -10.25 -22.92
C LYS A 120 0.88 -9.46 -21.79
N GLN A 121 -0.23 -8.77 -22.07
CA GLN A 121 -0.97 -8.00 -21.06
C GLN A 121 -1.62 -8.91 -20.02
N LEU A 122 -2.28 -9.99 -20.45
CA LEU A 122 -2.89 -10.98 -19.55
C LEU A 122 -1.84 -11.68 -18.69
N THR A 123 -0.73 -12.13 -19.29
CA THR A 123 0.37 -12.79 -18.57
C THR A 123 1.00 -11.86 -17.55
N GLY A 124 1.14 -10.57 -17.85
CA GLY A 124 1.61 -9.57 -16.89
C GLY A 124 0.69 -9.46 -15.66
N GLY A 125 -0.63 -9.40 -15.88
CA GLY A 125 -1.62 -9.39 -14.79
C GLY A 125 -1.59 -10.68 -13.95
N VAL A 126 -1.56 -11.84 -14.60
CA VAL A 126 -1.46 -13.14 -13.93
C VAL A 126 -0.16 -13.26 -13.13
N LYS A 127 0.96 -12.77 -13.66
CA LYS A 127 2.25 -12.77 -12.96
C LYS A 127 2.20 -11.96 -11.66
N LEU A 128 1.59 -10.77 -11.70
CA LEU A 128 1.43 -9.92 -10.52
C LEU A 128 0.55 -10.60 -9.46
N MET A 129 -0.61 -11.14 -9.85
CA MET A 129 -1.52 -11.82 -8.94
C MET A 129 -0.92 -13.11 -8.38
N GLY A 130 -0.21 -13.88 -9.21
CA GLY A 130 0.48 -15.10 -8.79
C GLY A 130 1.57 -14.83 -7.76
N LEU A 131 2.34 -13.75 -7.91
CA LEU A 131 3.31 -13.31 -6.91
C LEU A 131 2.64 -13.01 -5.57
N ILE A 132 1.54 -12.24 -5.58
CA ILE A 132 0.79 -11.92 -4.37
C ILE A 132 0.27 -13.20 -3.70
N ALA A 133 -0.33 -14.11 -4.47
CA ALA A 133 -0.85 -15.38 -3.94
C ALA A 133 0.25 -16.24 -3.31
N PHE A 134 1.42 -16.33 -3.94
CA PHE A 134 2.56 -17.10 -3.45
C PHE A 134 3.14 -16.50 -2.16
N VAL A 135 3.35 -15.17 -2.12
CA VAL A 135 3.82 -14.47 -0.93
C VAL A 135 2.82 -14.63 0.22
N MET A 136 1.52 -14.50 -0.04
CA MET A 136 0.46 -14.69 0.95
C MET A 136 0.42 -16.12 1.50
N LEU A 137 0.63 -17.13 0.65
CA LEU A 137 0.69 -18.53 1.06
C LEU A 137 1.89 -18.79 1.99
N ILE A 138 3.08 -18.30 1.63
CA ILE A 138 4.28 -18.44 2.46
C ILE A 138 4.14 -17.68 3.77
N ALA A 139 3.65 -16.43 3.71
CA ALA A 139 3.42 -15.60 4.90
C ALA A 139 2.42 -16.27 5.86
N GLY A 140 1.33 -16.84 5.34
CA GLY A 140 0.38 -17.63 6.11
C GLY A 140 0.99 -18.90 6.71
N GLY A 141 1.86 -19.59 5.97
CA GLY A 141 2.62 -20.74 6.48
C GLY A 141 3.56 -20.36 7.63
N TYR A 142 4.33 -19.29 7.46
CA TYR A 142 5.22 -18.75 8.50
C TYR A 142 4.45 -18.32 9.75
N ALA A 143 3.33 -17.61 9.55
CA ALA A 143 2.37 -17.24 10.59
C ALA A 143 1.91 -18.46 11.42
N ASN A 144 1.57 -19.56 10.76
CA ASN A 144 1.16 -20.80 11.44
C ASN A 144 2.32 -21.44 12.20
N VAL A 145 3.54 -21.41 11.66
CA VAL A 145 4.73 -21.96 12.35
C VAL A 145 5.02 -21.17 13.63
N ILE A 146 5.04 -19.83 13.58
CA ILE A 146 5.31 -19.01 14.77
C ILE A 146 4.26 -19.27 15.87
N GLN A 147 2.98 -19.37 15.49
CA GLN A 147 1.90 -19.73 16.42
C GLN A 147 2.11 -21.12 17.02
N ALA A 148 2.37 -22.13 16.19
CA ALA A 148 2.57 -23.50 16.67
C ALA A 148 3.82 -23.65 17.56
N THR A 149 4.85 -22.83 17.35
CA THR A 149 6.07 -22.83 18.17
C THR A 149 5.93 -22.05 19.48
N GLY A 150 4.80 -21.37 19.74
CA GLY A 150 4.60 -20.54 20.92
C GLY A 150 5.32 -19.18 20.88
N GLY A 151 5.87 -18.80 19.72
CA GLY A 151 6.67 -17.58 19.57
C GLY A 151 5.82 -16.31 19.67
N VAL A 152 4.53 -16.41 19.36
CA VAL A 152 3.58 -15.30 19.51
C VAL A 152 3.35 -15.01 20.99
N GLU A 153 3.10 -16.04 21.80
CA GLU A 153 2.86 -15.94 23.23
C GLU A 153 4.07 -15.33 23.95
N GLU A 154 5.28 -15.75 23.58
CA GLU A 154 6.51 -15.21 24.16
C GLU A 154 6.76 -13.75 23.77
N LEU A 155 6.51 -13.38 22.52
CA LEU A 155 6.55 -11.98 22.07
C LEU A 155 5.51 -11.11 22.78
N VAL A 156 4.30 -11.63 22.98
CA VAL A 156 3.23 -10.93 23.70
C VAL A 156 3.61 -10.76 25.17
N HIS A 157 4.14 -11.81 25.81
CA HIS A 157 4.57 -11.77 27.21
C HIS A 157 5.72 -10.76 27.42
N LEU A 158 6.74 -10.79 26.57
CA LEU A 158 7.85 -9.82 26.59
C LEU A 158 7.37 -8.40 26.28
N GLY A 159 6.42 -8.25 25.33
CA GLY A 159 5.80 -6.98 24.99
C GLY A 159 5.06 -6.37 26.17
N VAL A 160 4.16 -7.13 26.80
CA VAL A 160 3.38 -6.66 27.97
C VAL A 160 4.29 -6.36 29.17
N ALA A 161 5.29 -7.21 29.43
CA ALA A 161 6.25 -7.01 30.52
C ALA A 161 7.12 -5.76 30.34
N SER A 162 7.46 -5.40 29.09
CA SER A 162 8.30 -4.23 28.78
C SER A 162 7.52 -2.93 28.60
N MET A 163 6.29 -2.99 28.08
CA MET A 163 5.46 -1.81 27.78
C MET A 163 4.63 -1.35 28.99
N GLY A 164 4.37 -2.22 29.96
CA GLY A 164 3.49 -1.94 31.10
C GLY A 164 2.04 -1.66 30.66
N GLN A 165 1.28 -0.96 31.50
CA GLN A 165 -0.13 -0.59 31.23
C GLN A 165 -0.29 0.67 30.35
N ASN A 166 0.80 1.25 29.83
CA ASN A 166 0.72 2.50 29.07
C ASN A 166 0.44 2.25 27.58
N LYS A 167 -0.82 2.42 27.18
CA LYS A 167 -1.28 2.25 25.79
C LYS A 167 -0.54 3.10 24.78
N LEU A 168 -0.05 4.29 25.15
CA LEU A 168 0.69 5.16 24.23
C LEU A 168 2.07 4.57 23.90
N VAL A 169 2.78 4.09 24.92
CA VAL A 169 4.07 3.40 24.74
C VAL A 169 3.87 2.12 23.92
N ALA A 170 2.82 1.37 24.22
CA ALA A 170 2.49 0.17 23.46
C ALA A 170 2.22 0.47 21.97
N ALA A 171 1.39 1.48 21.67
CA ALA A 171 1.12 1.89 20.28
C ALA A 171 2.40 2.33 19.55
N PHE A 172 3.30 3.06 20.23
CA PHE A 172 4.59 3.45 19.67
C PHE A 172 5.44 2.23 19.30
N VAL A 173 5.61 1.28 20.23
CA VAL A 173 6.44 0.09 19.97
C VAL A 173 5.81 -0.80 18.91
N ILE A 174 4.49 -1.01 18.94
CA ILE A 174 3.75 -1.75 17.90
C ILE A 174 4.00 -1.12 16.53
N THR A 175 3.91 0.21 16.43
CA THR A 175 4.14 0.93 15.17
C THR A 175 5.59 0.77 14.68
N ILE A 176 6.58 0.78 15.59
CA ILE A 176 7.99 0.56 15.25
C ILE A 176 8.24 -0.87 14.78
N ILE A 177 7.68 -1.89 15.46
CA ILE A 177 7.75 -3.28 15.02
C ILE A 177 7.14 -3.41 13.63
N GLY A 178 5.97 -2.80 13.44
CA GLY A 178 5.28 -2.73 12.17
C GLY A 178 6.17 -2.18 11.06
N LEU A 179 6.76 -1.00 11.30
CA LEU A 179 7.69 -0.36 10.38
C LEU A 179 8.89 -1.26 10.02
N LEU A 180 9.53 -1.90 11.00
CA LEU A 180 10.68 -2.77 10.75
C LEU A 180 10.31 -3.98 9.90
N VAL A 181 9.20 -4.64 10.22
CA VAL A 181 8.70 -5.80 9.46
C VAL A 181 8.32 -5.38 8.04
N THR A 182 7.59 -4.28 7.88
CA THR A 182 7.08 -3.86 6.58
C THR A 182 8.15 -3.25 5.69
N MET A 183 9.10 -2.52 6.26
CA MET A 183 10.25 -1.99 5.52
C MET A 183 11.19 -3.12 5.08
N GLY A 184 11.41 -4.13 5.93
CA GLY A 184 12.27 -5.28 5.63
C GLY A 184 11.70 -6.23 4.58
N ILE A 185 10.38 -6.44 4.58
CA ILE A 185 9.71 -7.28 3.56
C ILE A 185 9.48 -6.51 2.26
N GLY A 186 9.21 -5.20 2.33
CA GLY A 186 9.03 -4.35 1.14
C GLY A 186 7.73 -4.58 0.38
N THR A 187 6.78 -5.37 0.91
CA THR A 187 5.46 -5.59 0.29
C THR A 187 4.33 -5.41 1.29
N SER A 188 3.36 -4.54 0.98
CA SER A 188 2.19 -4.37 1.85
C SER A 188 1.34 -5.62 1.94
N PHE A 189 1.09 -6.33 0.83
CA PHE A 189 0.26 -7.54 0.87
C PHE A 189 0.91 -8.67 1.69
N GLY A 190 2.21 -8.91 1.53
CA GLY A 190 2.90 -9.99 2.23
C GLY A 190 3.08 -9.78 3.73
N THR A 191 3.01 -8.52 4.19
CA THR A 191 3.20 -8.19 5.60
C THR A 191 1.92 -8.34 6.42
N VAL A 192 0.73 -8.13 5.82
CA VAL A 192 -0.55 -8.19 6.56
C VAL A 192 -0.76 -9.50 7.33
N PRO A 193 -0.54 -10.71 6.76
CA PRO A 193 -0.71 -11.95 7.51
C PRO A 193 0.22 -12.06 8.72
N ILE A 194 1.47 -11.62 8.56
CA ILE A 194 2.48 -11.67 9.62
C ILE A 194 2.12 -10.69 10.74
N LEU A 195 1.76 -9.46 10.38
CA LEU A 195 1.32 -8.45 11.34
C LEU A 195 0.06 -8.87 12.09
N ALA A 196 -0.90 -9.52 11.43
CA ALA A 196 -2.14 -9.96 12.07
C ALA A 196 -1.89 -10.94 13.22
N VAL A 197 -0.99 -11.91 13.01
CA VAL A 197 -0.60 -12.89 14.02
C VAL A 197 0.05 -12.25 15.24
N LEU A 198 0.86 -11.22 15.02
CA LEU A 198 1.59 -10.55 16.09
C LEU A 198 0.73 -9.52 16.82
N PHE A 199 0.01 -8.68 16.06
CA PHE A 199 -0.65 -7.50 16.60
C PHE A 199 -1.98 -7.81 17.25
N VAL A 200 -2.76 -8.77 16.73
CA VAL A 200 -4.07 -9.09 17.33
C VAL A 200 -3.94 -9.51 18.80
N PRO A 201 -3.14 -10.54 19.15
CA PRO A 201 -3.04 -10.96 20.54
C PRO A 201 -2.34 -9.92 21.42
N LEU A 202 -1.36 -9.17 20.88
CA LEU A 202 -0.67 -8.11 21.59
C LEU A 202 -1.62 -6.95 21.94
N CYS A 203 -2.37 -6.45 20.95
CA CYS A 203 -3.35 -5.38 21.14
C CYS A 203 -4.48 -5.80 22.08
N GLN A 204 -4.97 -7.04 21.98
CA GLN A 204 -5.98 -7.59 22.88
C GLN A 204 -5.47 -7.67 24.33
N SER A 205 -4.22 -8.12 24.53
CA SER A 205 -3.61 -8.23 25.86
C SER A 205 -3.39 -6.87 26.54
N ILE A 206 -3.09 -5.84 25.76
CA ILE A 206 -2.94 -4.45 26.24
C ILE A 206 -4.32 -3.75 26.43
N GLY A 207 -5.39 -4.33 25.89
CA GLY A 207 -6.74 -3.78 25.98
C GLY A 207 -7.01 -2.64 25.00
N PHE A 208 -6.44 -2.69 23.80
CA PHE A 208 -6.86 -1.84 22.69
C PHE A 208 -8.25 -2.25 22.18
N SER A 209 -9.00 -1.26 21.70
CA SER A 209 -10.26 -1.51 21.02
C SER A 209 -10.04 -2.18 19.66
N THR A 210 -11.09 -2.78 19.10
CA THR A 210 -11.06 -3.31 17.72
C THR A 210 -10.73 -2.21 16.70
N PRO A 211 -11.36 -1.02 16.73
CA PRO A 211 -10.98 0.09 15.85
C PRO A 211 -9.51 0.53 15.99
N ALA A 212 -8.98 0.63 17.22
CA ALA A 212 -7.58 0.98 17.45
C ALA A 212 -6.62 -0.07 16.87
N THR A 213 -6.95 -1.35 17.02
CA THR A 213 -6.14 -2.45 16.47
C THR A 213 -6.14 -2.42 14.94
N ILE A 214 -7.31 -2.19 14.32
CA ILE A 214 -7.44 -1.99 12.87
C ILE A 214 -6.57 -0.83 12.42
N LEU A 215 -6.60 0.29 13.15
CA LEU A 215 -5.84 1.49 12.80
C LEU A 215 -4.32 1.23 12.86
N LEU A 216 -3.84 0.65 13.96
CA LEU A 216 -2.41 0.34 14.15
C LEU A 216 -1.91 -0.66 13.10
N MET A 217 -2.72 -1.68 12.80
CA MET A 217 -2.37 -2.67 11.79
C MET A 217 -2.38 -2.10 10.37
N SER A 218 -3.41 -1.32 10.03
CA SER A 218 -3.50 -0.66 8.72
C SER A 218 -2.40 0.39 8.55
N SER A 219 -2.06 1.09 9.63
CA SER A 219 -0.92 2.00 9.68
C SER A 219 0.37 1.26 9.36
N ALA A 220 0.71 0.24 10.16
CA ALA A 220 1.91 -0.56 9.97
C ALA A 220 2.04 -1.18 8.57
N ALA A 221 0.93 -1.72 8.04
CA ALA A 221 0.90 -2.28 6.69
C ALA A 221 1.18 -1.22 5.62
N ALA A 222 0.63 0.00 5.77
CA ALA A 222 0.85 1.10 4.82
C ALA A 222 2.25 1.72 4.91
N LEU A 223 2.93 1.66 6.07
CA LEU A 223 4.27 2.22 6.25
C LEU A 223 5.33 1.59 5.33
N GLY A 224 5.16 0.30 5.01
CA GLY A 224 6.07 -0.41 4.11
C GLY A 224 6.03 0.12 2.69
N ASP A 225 4.84 0.47 2.19
CA ASP A 225 4.70 1.06 0.85
C ASP A 225 5.23 2.50 0.84
N ALA A 226 4.89 3.30 1.85
CA ALA A 226 5.19 4.73 1.87
C ALA A 226 6.65 5.09 2.28
N GLY A 227 7.65 4.35 1.82
CA GLY A 227 9.06 4.72 2.00
C GLY A 227 10.08 3.59 1.98
N SER A 228 9.68 2.33 1.80
CA SER A 228 10.66 1.24 1.67
C SER A 228 11.42 1.31 0.34
N PRO A 229 12.76 1.17 0.35
CA PRO A 229 13.56 1.06 -0.88
C PRO A 229 13.20 -0.15 -1.76
N ALA A 230 12.54 -1.15 -1.19
CA ALA A 230 12.14 -2.36 -1.90
C ALA A 230 10.67 -2.33 -2.39
N SER A 231 9.90 -1.29 -2.06
CA SER A 231 8.49 -1.23 -2.42
C SER A 231 8.28 -0.88 -3.90
N ASP A 232 7.33 -1.57 -4.54
CA ASP A 232 6.86 -1.24 -5.89
C ASP A 232 6.37 0.22 -5.99
N THR A 233 5.82 0.76 -4.89
CA THR A 233 5.31 2.14 -4.84
C THR A 233 6.41 3.20 -4.79
N THR A 234 7.65 2.84 -4.44
CA THR A 234 8.81 3.74 -4.54
C THR A 234 9.60 3.47 -5.82
N LEU A 235 9.73 2.21 -6.25
CA LEU A 235 10.42 1.82 -7.48
C LEU A 235 9.70 2.34 -8.74
N GLY A 236 8.37 2.29 -8.77
CA GLY A 236 7.56 2.76 -9.90
C GLY A 236 7.83 4.24 -10.24
N PRO A 237 7.54 5.18 -9.32
CA PRO A 237 7.83 6.60 -9.53
C PRO A 237 9.31 6.89 -9.81
N THR A 238 10.21 6.20 -9.11
CA THR A 238 11.66 6.34 -9.34
C THR A 238 12.03 5.99 -10.77
N SER A 239 11.52 4.89 -11.31
CA SER A 239 11.83 4.47 -12.68
C SER A 239 11.36 5.48 -13.74
N GLY A 240 10.25 6.18 -13.48
CA GLY A 240 9.77 7.24 -14.35
C GLY A 240 10.53 8.56 -14.18
N LEU A 241 10.80 8.98 -12.94
CA LEU A 241 11.50 10.22 -12.63
C LEU A 241 13.01 10.15 -12.93
N ASN A 242 13.60 8.96 -12.91
CA ASN A 242 15.01 8.74 -13.24
C ASN A 242 15.26 8.40 -14.71
N ALA A 243 14.36 8.80 -15.61
CA ALA A 243 14.53 8.56 -17.05
C ALA A 243 15.77 9.24 -17.64
N ASP A 244 16.24 10.32 -17.00
CA ASP A 244 17.42 11.11 -17.37
C ASP A 244 18.68 10.74 -16.55
N GLY A 245 18.56 9.81 -15.60
CA GLY A 245 19.65 9.41 -14.70
C GLY A 245 19.94 10.38 -13.54
N GLN A 246 19.15 11.44 -13.38
CA GLN A 246 19.40 12.49 -12.37
C GLN A 246 18.64 12.29 -11.06
N HIS A 247 17.73 11.32 -10.98
CA HIS A 247 16.83 11.12 -9.84
C HIS A 247 17.31 9.97 -8.95
N SER A 248 17.73 10.30 -7.73
CA SER A 248 18.17 9.30 -6.76
C SER A 248 16.99 8.57 -6.13
N HIS A 249 16.93 7.25 -6.29
CA HIS A 249 15.91 6.43 -5.64
C HIS A 249 15.80 6.68 -4.13
N ILE A 250 16.94 6.77 -3.43
CA ILE A 250 16.96 6.93 -1.97
C ILE A 250 16.64 8.36 -1.56
N TRP A 251 17.38 9.33 -2.09
CA TRP A 251 17.31 10.71 -1.63
C TRP A 251 16.14 11.50 -2.21
N ASP A 252 15.67 11.13 -3.40
CA ASP A 252 14.62 11.86 -4.10
C ASP A 252 13.26 11.16 -4.06
N THR A 253 13.22 9.85 -3.79
CA THR A 253 11.97 9.12 -3.59
C THR A 253 11.79 8.66 -2.14
N CYS A 254 12.68 7.79 -1.64
CA CYS A 254 12.44 7.09 -0.37
C CYS A 254 12.42 8.04 0.83
N VAL A 255 13.45 8.89 0.98
CA VAL A 255 13.57 9.82 2.12
C VAL A 255 12.41 10.84 2.15
N PRO A 256 12.07 11.54 1.05
CA PRO A 256 10.93 12.45 1.02
C PRO A 256 9.61 11.76 1.37
N THR A 257 9.36 10.59 0.79
CA THR A 257 8.12 9.82 1.01
C THR A 257 8.03 9.38 2.46
N PHE A 258 9.13 8.91 3.05
CA PHE A 258 9.18 8.51 4.46
C PHE A 258 8.88 9.69 5.39
N LEU A 259 9.46 10.86 5.13
CA LEU A 259 9.26 12.05 5.95
C LEU A 259 7.82 12.58 5.86
N ILE A 260 7.24 12.59 4.67
CA ILE A 260 5.91 13.18 4.43
C ILE A 260 4.78 12.21 4.73
N PHE A 261 4.94 10.92 4.44
CA PHE A 261 3.87 9.95 4.61
C PHE A 261 4.10 9.07 5.83
N ASN A 262 5.26 8.43 5.98
CA ASN A 262 5.45 7.51 7.11
C ASN A 262 5.38 8.20 8.47
N ILE A 263 6.07 9.32 8.67
CA ILE A 263 6.05 10.01 9.98
C ILE A 263 4.63 10.43 10.38
N PRO A 264 3.84 11.13 9.53
CA PRO A 264 2.45 11.47 9.89
C PRO A 264 1.54 10.27 10.08
N LEU A 265 1.76 9.19 9.31
CA LEU A 265 0.94 7.98 9.38
C LEU A 265 1.24 7.16 10.65
N MET A 266 2.50 7.13 11.09
CA MET A 266 2.90 6.63 12.42
C MET A 266 2.28 7.48 13.52
N ALA A 267 2.43 8.80 13.45
CA ALA A 267 1.90 9.72 14.45
C ALA A 267 0.37 9.61 14.58
N ALA A 268 -0.34 9.57 13.44
CA ALA A 268 -1.78 9.37 13.41
C ALA A 268 -2.18 8.01 13.99
N GLY A 269 -1.48 6.92 13.63
CA GLY A 269 -1.70 5.60 14.19
C GLY A 269 -1.54 5.59 15.72
N ILE A 270 -0.47 6.18 16.24
CA ILE A 270 -0.17 6.21 17.68
C ILE A 270 -1.18 7.08 18.45
N VAL A 271 -1.46 8.29 17.96
CA VAL A 271 -2.30 9.26 18.68
C VAL A 271 -3.78 8.89 18.59
N ILE A 272 -4.29 8.58 17.40
CA ILE A 272 -5.73 8.35 17.19
C ILE A 272 -6.16 7.03 17.84
N SER A 273 -5.30 6.00 17.85
CA SER A 273 -5.59 4.71 18.50
C SER A 273 -5.83 4.82 20.01
N GLN A 274 -5.50 5.95 20.65
CA GLN A 274 -5.80 6.17 22.06
C GLN A 274 -7.25 6.62 22.30
N PHE A 275 -7.91 7.16 21.28
CA PHE A 275 -9.23 7.80 21.38
C PHE A 275 -10.37 6.97 20.80
N ILE A 276 -10.06 5.95 19.99
CA ILE A 276 -11.03 5.07 19.32
C ILE A 276 -10.94 3.64 19.86
#